data_AF-A0A7R9W749-F1
#
_entry.id   AF-A0A7R9W749-F1
#
_cell.length_a   1.000
_cell.length_b   1.000
_cell.length_c   1.000
_cell.angle_alpha   90.00
_cell.angle_beta   90.00
_cell.angle_gamma   90.00
#
_symmetry.space_group_name_H-M   'P 1'
#
loop_
_entity.id
_entity.type
_entity.pdbx_description
1 polymer ?
#
loop_
_entity_poly.entity_id
_entity_poly.type
_entity_poly.pdbx_seq_one_letter_code
_entity_poly.pdbx_strand_id
1 'polypeptide(L)'
;FARDVTALGKELLKDTSDADVEHLNKILEWRDRAALIGVSTMWAPVNPLTIAALSTWTYASWTMVAHHTCHGGYNRVDAGKYNSRGFALGNVARRVSDWCDWMLPEAWNVEHNR
;
A
#
# COMPACT_ATOMS: atom_id res chain seq x y z
N PHE A 1 -25.39 -5.24 16.52
CA PHE A 1 -24.61 -4.87 15.33
C PHE A 1 -23.31 -4.12 15.67
N ALA A 2 -23.33 -2.84 16.08
CA ALA A 2 -22.07 -2.08 16.33
C ALA A 2 -21.12 -2.73 17.36
N ARG A 3 -21.69 -3.31 18.43
CA ARG A 3 -20.94 -4.08 19.43
C ARG A 3 -20.28 -5.32 18.81
N ASP A 4 -20.98 -6.01 17.93
CA ASP A 4 -20.54 -7.27 17.35
C ASP A 4 -19.42 -7.02 16.32
N VAL A 5 -19.54 -5.95 15.53
CA VAL A 5 -18.46 -5.46 14.64
C VAL A 5 -17.22 -5.08 15.43
N THR A 6 -17.38 -4.36 16.55
CA THR A 6 -16.26 -3.99 17.42
C THR A 6 -15.59 -5.22 18.06
N ALA A 7 -16.39 -6.21 18.48
CA ALA A 7 -15.89 -7.45 19.06
C ALA A 7 -15.09 -8.25 18.02
N LEU A 8 -15.65 -8.43 16.83
CA LEU A 8 -14.97 -9.09 15.70
C LEU A 8 -13.67 -8.37 15.32
N GLY A 9 -13.69 -7.03 15.27
CA GLY A 9 -12.47 -6.25 15.01
C GLY A 9 -11.39 -6.53 16.05
N LYS A 10 -11.72 -6.60 17.35
CA LYS A 10 -10.75 -6.93 18.41
C LYS A 10 -10.21 -8.35 18.30
N GLU A 11 -11.01 -9.30 17.81
CA GLU A 11 -10.60 -10.67 17.57
C GLU A 11 -9.63 -10.74 16.39
N LEU A 12 -10.00 -10.21 15.24
CA LEU A 12 -9.15 -10.18 14.03
C LEU A 12 -7.81 -9.45 14.26
N LEU A 13 -7.80 -8.40 15.09
CA LEU A 13 -6.58 -7.69 15.45
C LEU A 13 -5.62 -8.50 16.33
N LYS A 14 -6.10 -9.55 17.02
CA LYS A 14 -5.26 -10.49 17.77
C LYS A 14 -4.69 -11.58 16.87
N ASP A 15 -5.42 -11.91 15.80
CA ASP A 15 -5.03 -12.93 14.84
C ASP A 15 -4.06 -12.40 13.76
N THR A 16 -3.72 -11.11 13.82
CA THR A 16 -2.72 -10.52 12.91
C THR A 16 -1.38 -11.24 13.08
N SER A 17 -0.82 -11.75 11.99
CA SER A 17 0.33 -12.66 12.02
C SER A 17 1.21 -12.51 10.77
N ASP A 18 2.26 -13.34 10.69
CA ASP A 18 3.16 -13.36 9.53
C ASP A 18 2.45 -13.67 8.20
N ALA A 19 1.29 -14.34 8.25
CA ALA A 19 0.46 -14.58 7.07
C ALA A 19 -0.04 -13.26 6.42
N ASP A 20 -0.28 -12.21 7.22
CA ASP A 20 -0.65 -10.89 6.70
C ASP A 20 0.51 -10.23 5.96
N VAL A 21 1.74 -10.47 6.43
CA VAL A 21 2.97 -9.98 5.79
C VAL A 21 3.24 -10.73 4.48
N GLU A 22 3.04 -12.05 4.46
CA GLU A 22 3.10 -12.84 3.23
C GLU A 22 2.07 -12.37 2.20
N HIS A 23 0.84 -12.10 2.65
CA HIS A 23 -0.20 -11.55 1.77
C HIS A 23 0.17 -10.15 1.25
N LEU A 24 0.69 -9.26 2.10
CA LEU A 24 1.20 -7.96 1.68
C LEU A 24 2.29 -8.11 0.62
N ASN A 25 3.29 -8.98 0.84
CA ASN A 25 4.37 -9.23 -0.10
C ASN A 25 3.85 -9.72 -1.46
N LYS A 26 2.86 -10.62 -1.46
CA LYS A 26 2.18 -11.03 -2.69
C LYS A 26 1.56 -9.84 -3.43
N ILE A 27 0.85 -8.97 -2.74
CA ILE A 27 0.25 -7.76 -3.35
C ILE A 27 1.33 -6.83 -3.92
N LEU A 28 2.44 -6.63 -3.19
CA LEU A 28 3.58 -5.83 -3.64
C LEU A 28 4.19 -6.41 -4.92
N GLU A 29 4.35 -7.73 -5.02
CA GLU A 29 4.84 -8.35 -6.25
C GLU A 29 3.93 -8.10 -7.45
N TRP A 30 2.61 -8.25 -7.30
CA TRP A 30 1.66 -7.98 -8.39
C TRP A 30 1.69 -6.51 -8.80
N ARG A 31 1.72 -5.60 -7.81
CA ARG A 31 1.86 -4.16 -8.02
C ARG A 31 3.14 -3.82 -8.79
N ASP A 32 4.28 -4.37 -8.38
CA ASP A 32 5.59 -4.06 -8.96
C ASP A 32 5.74 -4.64 -10.37
N ARG A 33 5.16 -5.81 -10.65
CA ARG A 33 5.06 -6.33 -12.02
C ARG A 33 4.21 -5.43 -12.90
N ALA A 34 3.07 -4.93 -12.41
CA ALA A 34 2.24 -3.98 -13.14
C ALA A 34 2.99 -2.67 -13.41
N ALA A 35 3.74 -2.16 -12.42
CA ALA A 35 4.59 -0.98 -12.57
C ALA A 35 5.66 -1.20 -13.66
N LEU A 36 6.37 -2.32 -13.59
CA LEU A 36 7.41 -2.68 -14.56
C LEU A 36 6.84 -2.74 -15.98
N ILE A 37 5.73 -3.45 -16.19
CA ILE A 37 5.08 -3.56 -17.50
C ILE A 37 4.61 -2.18 -17.98
N GLY A 38 3.89 -1.44 -17.13
CA GLY A 38 3.34 -0.13 -17.47
C GLY A 38 4.42 0.88 -17.86
N VAL A 39 5.42 1.07 -16.99
CA VAL A 39 6.50 2.05 -17.21
C VAL A 39 7.41 1.65 -18.37
N SER A 40 7.73 0.36 -18.53
CA SER A 40 8.59 -0.08 -19.65
C SER A 40 7.93 -0.01 -21.03
N THR A 41 6.59 0.05 -21.08
CA THR A 41 5.83 0.07 -22.34
C THR A 41 5.15 1.42 -22.63
N MET A 42 5.20 2.39 -21.71
CA MET A 42 4.47 3.66 -21.84
C MET A 42 4.92 4.56 -23.00
N TRP A 43 6.11 4.33 -23.55
CA TRP A 43 6.63 5.06 -24.70
C TRP A 43 6.05 4.57 -26.03
N ALA A 44 5.41 3.40 -26.05
CA ALA A 44 4.78 2.85 -27.24
C ALA A 44 3.49 3.61 -27.61
N PRO A 45 2.97 3.45 -28.85
CA PRO A 45 1.63 3.91 -29.20
C PRO A 45 0.56 3.35 -28.23
N VAL A 46 -0.62 3.98 -28.20
CA VAL A 46 -1.71 3.62 -27.28
C VAL A 46 -1.93 2.10 -27.22
N ASN A 47 -1.65 1.53 -26.06
CA ASN A 47 -1.65 0.09 -25.83
C ASN A 47 -2.54 -0.24 -24.61
N PRO A 48 -3.63 -1.00 -24.79
CA PRO A 48 -4.51 -1.40 -23.69
C PRO A 48 -3.79 -2.11 -22.54
N LEU A 49 -2.74 -2.90 -22.84
CA LEU A 49 -1.96 -3.57 -21.81
C LEU A 49 -1.21 -2.57 -20.93
N THR A 50 -0.56 -1.58 -21.55
CA THR A 50 0.12 -0.48 -20.85
C THR A 50 -0.85 0.29 -19.97
N ILE A 51 -2.02 0.64 -20.51
CA ILE A 51 -3.07 1.36 -19.77
C ILE A 51 -3.53 0.55 -18.55
N ALA A 52 -3.83 -0.73 -18.74
CA ALA A 52 -4.26 -1.61 -17.66
C ALA A 52 -3.16 -1.79 -16.60
N ALA A 53 -1.90 -1.94 -17.01
CA ALA A 53 -0.77 -2.10 -16.12
C ALA A 53 -0.51 -0.83 -15.29
N LEU A 54 -0.46 0.34 -15.92
CA LEU A 54 -0.31 1.62 -15.22
C LEU A 54 -1.49 1.89 -14.27
N SER A 55 -2.72 1.65 -14.72
CA SER A 55 -3.91 1.77 -13.87
C SER A 55 -3.81 0.86 -12.65
N THR A 56 -3.51 -0.42 -12.86
CA THR A 56 -3.39 -1.42 -11.78
C THR A 56 -2.29 -1.03 -10.79
N TRP A 57 -1.13 -0.59 -11.28
CA TRP A 57 -0.05 -0.11 -10.43
C TRP A 57 -0.49 1.07 -9.55
N THR A 58 -1.07 2.11 -10.15
CA THR A 58 -1.50 3.32 -9.43
C THR A 58 -2.56 3.00 -8.38
N TYR A 59 -3.62 2.29 -8.78
CA TYR A 59 -4.70 1.94 -7.85
C TYR A 59 -4.21 1.01 -6.73
N ALA A 60 -3.46 -0.07 -7.04
CA ALA A 60 -2.95 -0.97 -6.01
C ALA A 60 -1.98 -0.27 -5.05
N SER A 61 -1.15 0.65 -5.55
CA SER A 61 -0.25 1.45 -4.71
C SER A 61 -1.01 2.25 -3.68
N TRP A 62 -2.14 2.86 -4.07
CA TRP A 62 -2.99 3.59 -3.15
C TRP A 62 -3.86 2.68 -2.28
N THR A 63 -4.80 1.97 -2.90
CA THR A 63 -5.92 1.33 -2.20
C THR A 63 -5.51 0.10 -1.42
N MET A 64 -4.49 -0.62 -1.90
CA MET A 64 -4.08 -1.89 -1.29
C MET A 64 -2.87 -1.71 -0.37
N VAL A 65 -1.92 -0.83 -0.72
CA VAL A 65 -0.68 -0.64 0.05
C VAL A 65 -0.77 0.61 0.93
N ALA A 66 -0.67 1.80 0.33
CA ALA A 66 -0.47 3.04 1.07
C ALA A 66 -1.60 3.32 2.07
N HIS A 67 -2.86 3.17 1.68
CA HIS A 67 -4.01 3.41 2.56
C HIS A 67 -3.97 2.54 3.83
N HIS A 68 -3.76 1.22 3.68
CA HIS A 68 -3.69 0.29 4.80
C HIS A 68 -2.45 0.53 5.67
N THR A 69 -1.29 0.75 5.05
CA THR A 69 -0.05 1.02 5.76
C THR A 69 -0.12 2.33 6.54
N CYS A 70 -0.64 3.39 5.95
CA CYS A 70 -0.79 4.69 6.60
C CYS A 70 -1.80 4.64 7.76
N HIS A 71 -2.87 3.85 7.66
CA HIS A 71 -3.75 3.58 8.81
C HIS A 71 -3.16 2.64 9.87
N GLY A 72 -1.94 2.15 9.67
CA GLY A 72 -1.24 1.31 10.63
C GLY A 72 -1.71 -0.15 10.64
N GLY A 73 -2.27 -0.64 9.52
CA GLY A 73 -2.76 -2.01 9.38
C GLY A 73 -1.70 -3.07 9.70
N TYR A 74 -0.41 -2.74 9.55
CA TYR A 74 0.71 -3.64 9.80
C TYR A 74 1.55 -3.25 11.03
N ASN A 75 1.13 -2.26 11.84
CA ASN A 75 1.93 -1.78 12.98
C ASN A 75 2.12 -2.83 14.10
N ARG A 76 1.34 -3.91 14.10
CA ARG A 76 1.40 -4.99 15.09
C ARG A 76 2.26 -6.18 14.66
N VAL A 77 2.76 -6.17 13.43
CA VAL A 77 3.62 -7.21 12.86
C VAL A 77 4.89 -6.59 12.32
N ASP A 78 5.95 -7.38 12.16
CA ASP A 78 7.18 -6.89 11.53
C ASP A 78 7.04 -6.93 10.00
N ALA A 79 6.39 -5.91 9.44
CA ALA A 79 6.31 -5.68 8.00
C ALA A 79 7.45 -4.78 7.47
N GLY A 80 8.56 -4.68 8.20
CA GLY A 80 9.70 -3.83 7.85
C GLY A 80 9.30 -2.37 7.64
N LYS A 81 9.51 -1.83 6.43
CA LYS A 81 9.20 -0.44 6.09
C LYS A 81 7.70 -0.13 5.97
N TYR A 82 6.84 -1.16 5.86
CA TYR A 82 5.40 -0.99 5.66
C TYR A 82 4.68 -0.80 7.00
N ASN A 83 5.02 0.27 7.70
CA ASN A 83 4.34 0.70 8.92
C ASN A 83 4.02 2.21 8.83
N SER A 84 3.06 2.68 9.63
CA SER A 84 2.55 4.07 9.52
C SER A 84 3.57 5.16 9.86
N ARG A 85 4.73 4.79 10.41
CA ARG A 85 5.82 5.70 10.81
C ARG A 85 7.07 5.59 9.92
N GLY A 86 7.12 4.65 8.99
CA GLY A 86 8.30 4.35 8.18
C GLY A 86 8.05 4.34 6.68
N PHE A 87 6.81 4.14 6.25
CA PHE A 87 6.44 3.98 4.85
C PHE A 87 6.51 5.29 4.08
N ALA A 88 7.24 5.30 2.94
CA ALA A 88 7.33 6.44 2.04
C ALA A 88 7.86 7.74 2.70
N LEU A 89 8.62 7.60 3.79
CA LEU A 89 9.27 8.70 4.51
C LEU A 89 10.79 8.71 4.31
N GLY A 90 11.39 9.89 4.47
CA GLY A 90 12.84 10.09 4.41
C GLY A 90 13.26 10.88 3.17
N ASN A 91 13.79 10.20 2.15
CA ASN A 91 14.28 10.83 0.94
C ASN A 91 13.35 10.60 -0.27
N VAL A 92 13.55 11.38 -1.33
CA VAL A 92 12.73 11.34 -2.55
C VAL A 92 12.78 9.96 -3.22
N ALA A 93 13.93 9.28 -3.19
CA ALA A 93 14.05 7.94 -3.77
C ALA A 93 13.15 6.92 -3.07
N ARG A 94 13.15 6.91 -1.73
CA ARG A 94 12.22 6.07 -0.93
C ARG A 94 10.78 6.43 -1.18
N ARG A 95 10.46 7.73 -1.28
CA ARG A 95 9.11 8.18 -1.59
C ARG A 95 8.63 7.60 -2.92
N VAL A 96 9.41 7.76 -3.98
CA VAL A 96 9.05 7.26 -5.32
C VAL A 96 9.00 5.73 -5.36
N SER A 97 9.93 5.03 -4.70
CA SER A 97 9.95 3.56 -4.71
C SER A 97 8.83 2.93 -3.88
N ASP A 98 8.50 3.54 -2.74
CA ASP A 98 7.49 3.00 -1.82
C ASP A 98 6.10 3.39 -2.31
N TRP A 99 5.92 4.65 -2.72
CA TRP A 99 4.66 5.22 -3.18
C TRP A 99 4.84 6.54 -3.97
N CYS A 100 4.94 6.42 -5.29
CA CYS A 100 5.06 7.56 -6.21
C CYS A 100 3.71 8.28 -6.39
N ASP A 101 3.34 9.10 -5.39
CA ASP A 101 2.08 9.84 -5.36
C ASP A 101 2.27 11.28 -4.85
N TRP A 102 1.34 12.14 -5.21
CA TRP A 102 1.30 13.55 -4.79
C TRP A 102 0.95 13.69 -3.30
N MET A 103 0.20 12.73 -2.73
CA MET A 103 -0.18 12.76 -1.31
C MET A 103 0.99 12.45 -0.37
N LEU A 104 1.23 13.34 0.61
CA LEU A 104 2.26 13.18 1.63
C LEU A 104 1.78 12.26 2.78
N PRO A 105 2.49 11.15 3.10
CA PRO A 105 2.17 10.32 4.26
C PRO A 105 2.16 11.10 5.59
N GLU A 106 3.00 12.12 5.71
CA GLU A 106 3.03 13.01 6.88
C GLU A 106 1.71 13.79 7.06
N ALA A 107 1.13 14.27 5.94
CA ALA A 107 -0.15 14.96 5.95
C ALA A 107 -1.30 14.00 6.28
N TRP A 108 -1.26 12.78 5.74
CA TRP A 108 -2.25 11.73 6.05
C TRP A 108 -2.38 11.47 7.55
N ASN A 109 -1.24 11.35 8.25
CA ASN A 109 -1.23 11.12 9.69
C ASN A 109 -1.92 12.23 10.49
N VAL A 110 -1.89 13.47 9.99
CA VAL A 110 -2.53 14.63 10.61
C VAL A 110 -4.03 14.69 10.29
N GLU A 111 -4.43 14.32 9.08
CA GLU A 111 -5.80 14.52 8.58
C GLU A 111 -6.72 13.31 8.83
N HIS A 112 -6.18 12.09 8.75
CA HIS A 112 -6.98 10.86 8.70
C HIS A 112 -6.77 9.92 9.90
N ASN A 113 -5.68 10.07 10.66
CA ASN A 113 -5.36 9.22 11.82
C ASN A 113 -5.55 9.95 13.17
N ARG A 114 -6.19 11.13 13.17
CA ARG A 114 -6.56 11.86 14.38
C ARG A 114 -7.84 11.34 15.00
#